data_AF-A0A6P0N9G3-F1
#
_entry.id   AF-A0A6P0N9G3-F1
#
_cell.length_a   1.000
_cell.length_b   1.000
_cell.length_c   1.000
_cell.angle_alpha   90.00
_cell.angle_beta   90.00
_cell.angle_gamma   90.00
#
_symmetry.space_group_name_H-M   'P 1'
#
loop_
_entity.id
_entity.type
_entity.pdbx_description
1 polymer ?
#
loop_
_entity_poly.entity_id
_entity_poly.type
_entity_poly.pdbx_seq_one_letter_code
_entity_poly.pdbx_strand_id
1 'polypeptide(L)'
;DLVDFFHQVTPIQEISQLQISSRPARRKSGKKDLSSLRAIPWVFSWTQSRFLLPSWYGVGTALQSFVDQDPEENINLLRCFYSKWPFFKMVISKVEMTLAKVDLQIAHHYLKELSNPEDLERFEHLFEQIAKEFNLTCNLVLTITGHQTLLDGDPNLQRSVQLRNGTIVPLGFLQVSLLKRLRQHSNQVTLGVVQSRYSKGELLRGALLTINGIAAGMRNTG
;
A
#
# COMPACT_ATOMS: atom_id res chain seq x y z
N ASP A 1 4.72 -14.34 -9.02
CA ASP A 1 4.03 -13.06 -9.32
C ASP A 1 3.94 -12.10 -8.15
N LEU A 2 3.19 -12.37 -7.07
CA LEU A 2 3.07 -11.40 -5.95
C LEU A 2 4.42 -11.00 -5.32
N VAL A 3 5.35 -11.95 -5.16
CA VAL A 3 6.69 -11.68 -4.61
C VAL A 3 7.45 -10.68 -5.48
N ASP A 4 7.45 -10.90 -6.80
CA ASP A 4 8.15 -10.04 -7.76
C ASP A 4 7.46 -8.68 -7.87
N PHE A 5 6.13 -8.67 -7.91
CA PHE A 5 5.31 -7.46 -7.86
C PHE A 5 5.67 -6.63 -6.62
N PHE A 6 5.66 -7.24 -5.44
CA PHE A 6 6.03 -6.57 -4.20
C PHE A 6 7.45 -5.99 -4.27
N HIS A 7 8.40 -6.74 -4.83
CA HIS A 7 9.78 -6.30 -4.93
C HIS A 7 10.02 -5.15 -5.90
N GLN A 8 9.23 -5.05 -6.97
CA GLN A 8 9.38 -4.01 -7.99
C GLN A 8 8.50 -2.80 -7.69
N VAL A 9 7.26 -3.00 -7.30
CA VAL A 9 6.27 -1.94 -7.11
C VAL A 9 6.46 -1.21 -5.78
N THR A 10 7.17 -1.80 -4.81
CA THR A 10 7.44 -1.15 -3.50
C THR A 10 8.92 -0.78 -3.31
N PRO A 11 9.25 0.19 -2.44
CA PRO A 11 10.62 0.57 -2.12
C PRO A 11 11.30 -0.37 -1.09
N ILE A 12 10.92 -1.65 -1.04
CA ILE A 12 11.44 -2.58 -0.02
C ILE A 12 12.97 -2.72 -0.06
N GLN A 13 13.58 -2.65 -1.25
CA GLN A 13 15.03 -2.76 -1.41
C GLN A 13 15.72 -1.56 -0.75
N GLU A 14 15.18 -0.36 -0.96
CA GLU A 14 15.69 0.89 -0.42
C GLU A 14 15.41 1.01 1.09
N ILE A 15 14.24 0.54 1.55
CA ILE A 15 13.91 0.39 2.98
C ILE A 15 14.88 -0.57 3.68
N SER A 16 15.37 -1.61 3.00
CA SER A 16 16.36 -2.52 3.61
C SER A 16 17.75 -1.89 3.77
N GLN A 17 18.05 -0.85 2.99
CA GLN A 17 19.28 -0.06 3.10
C GLN A 17 19.18 1.03 4.18
N LEU A 18 17.97 1.35 4.61
CA LEU A 18 17.73 2.22 5.75
C LEU A 18 18.14 1.50 7.04
N GLN A 19 19.10 2.06 7.76
CA GLN A 19 19.33 1.76 9.18
C GLN A 19 18.22 2.36 10.07
N ILE A 20 16.94 2.33 9.65
CA ILE A 20 15.80 2.84 10.44
C ILE A 20 15.50 1.94 11.64
N SER A 21 15.99 0.70 11.63
CA SER A 21 15.80 -0.27 12.70
C SER A 21 17.14 -0.93 13.02
N SER A 22 17.45 -1.10 14.32
CA SER A 22 18.61 -1.87 14.79
C SER A 22 18.58 -3.34 14.35
N ARG A 23 17.45 -3.80 13.79
CA ARG A 23 17.22 -5.17 13.36
C ARG A 23 17.06 -5.24 11.82
N PRO A 24 17.67 -6.25 11.17
CA PRO A 24 17.63 -6.39 9.70
C PRO A 24 16.22 -6.60 9.13
N ALA A 25 15.93 -6.18 7.90
CA ALA A 25 14.58 -6.34 7.32
C ALA A 25 14.13 -7.82 7.16
N ARG A 26 15.09 -8.74 7.07
CA ARG A 26 14.85 -10.20 6.93
C ARG A 26 15.47 -11.01 8.07
N ARG A 27 14.94 -12.21 8.30
CA ARG A 27 15.56 -13.24 9.18
C ARG A 27 16.77 -13.88 8.48
N LYS A 28 17.79 -14.34 9.23
CA LYS A 28 19.10 -14.83 8.73
C LYS A 28 19.06 -16.12 7.86
N SER A 29 17.88 -16.65 7.54
CA SER A 29 17.71 -17.92 6.81
C SER A 29 17.02 -17.69 5.47
N GLY A 30 17.78 -17.84 4.37
CA GLY A 30 17.32 -18.34 3.06
C GLY A 30 16.44 -17.46 2.16
N LYS A 31 16.89 -17.32 0.89
CA LYS A 31 16.23 -16.85 -0.36
C LYS A 31 15.35 -15.56 -0.31
N LYS A 32 15.14 -14.93 -1.48
CA LYS A 32 14.25 -13.77 -1.68
C LYS A 32 12.77 -14.15 -1.51
N ASP A 33 12.38 -14.71 -0.37
CA ASP A 33 11.03 -15.22 -0.14
C ASP A 33 10.28 -14.39 0.91
N LEU A 34 8.94 -14.28 0.77
CA LEU A 34 8.06 -13.48 1.64
C LEU A 34 8.09 -13.99 3.09
N SER A 35 8.27 -15.29 3.27
CA SER A 35 8.36 -15.99 4.57
C SER A 35 9.48 -15.46 5.49
N SER A 36 10.55 -14.91 4.90
CA SER A 36 11.70 -14.35 5.62
C SER A 36 11.53 -12.88 6.02
N LEU A 37 10.51 -12.20 5.49
CA LEU A 37 10.26 -10.77 5.68
C LEU A 37 9.56 -10.51 7.02
N ARG A 38 10.00 -9.46 7.73
CA ARG A 38 9.33 -9.05 8.97
C ARG A 38 8.07 -8.24 8.70
N ALA A 39 7.13 -8.26 9.64
CA ALA A 39 5.85 -7.57 9.55
C ALA A 39 5.99 -6.05 9.31
N ILE A 40 6.96 -5.40 9.98
CA ILE A 40 7.18 -3.95 9.82
C ILE A 40 7.60 -3.60 8.38
N PRO A 41 8.69 -4.15 7.80
CA PRO A 41 9.03 -3.94 6.40
C PRO A 41 7.91 -4.28 5.41
N TRP A 42 7.12 -5.32 5.70
CA TRP A 42 5.98 -5.72 4.87
C TRP A 42 4.92 -4.62 4.81
N VAL A 43 4.35 -4.24 5.96
CA VAL A 43 3.31 -3.20 6.03
C VAL A 43 3.85 -1.87 5.53
N PHE A 44 5.06 -1.50 5.95
CA PHE A 44 5.66 -0.22 5.61
C PHE A 44 5.86 -0.04 4.09
N SER A 45 6.27 -1.09 3.38
CA SER A 45 6.49 -1.04 1.92
C SER A 45 5.19 -0.83 1.14
N TRP A 46 4.09 -1.45 1.58
CA TRP A 46 2.76 -1.23 1.00
C TRP A 46 2.17 0.13 1.33
N THR A 47 2.49 0.68 2.50
CA THR A 47 2.12 2.05 2.87
C THR A 47 2.80 3.07 1.98
N GLN A 48 4.09 2.88 1.68
CA GLN A 48 4.85 3.78 0.81
C GLN A 48 4.28 3.83 -0.61
N SER A 49 3.92 2.67 -1.17
CA SER A 49 3.37 2.52 -2.52
C SER A 49 1.85 2.74 -2.60
N ARG A 50 1.21 3.22 -1.52
CA ARG A 50 -0.22 3.58 -1.45
C ARG A 50 -1.22 2.45 -1.70
N PHE A 51 -0.78 1.19 -1.69
CA PHE A 51 -1.66 0.03 -1.70
C PHE A 51 -2.28 -0.27 -0.34
N LEU A 52 -1.47 -0.19 0.74
CA LEU A 52 -1.86 -0.61 2.10
C LEU A 52 -2.48 -2.02 2.15
N LEU A 53 -2.10 -2.89 1.22
CA LEU A 53 -2.72 -4.20 0.99
C LEU A 53 -2.97 -5.04 2.27
N PRO A 54 -2.04 -5.11 3.24
CA PRO A 54 -2.17 -6.01 4.39
C PRO A 54 -3.33 -5.68 5.34
N SER A 55 -3.91 -4.48 5.27
CA SER A 55 -4.94 -4.04 6.22
C SER A 55 -6.38 -4.29 5.74
N TRP A 56 -6.59 -4.59 4.47
CA TRP A 56 -7.93 -4.62 3.87
C TRP A 56 -8.14 -5.73 2.83
N TYR A 57 -7.07 -6.23 2.19
CA TYR A 57 -7.21 -7.21 1.11
C TYR A 57 -7.81 -8.52 1.62
N GLY A 58 -8.88 -9.00 0.96
CA GLY A 58 -9.63 -10.19 1.32
C GLY A 58 -10.84 -9.93 2.22
N VAL A 59 -10.96 -8.73 2.81
CA VAL A 59 -12.13 -8.37 3.64
C VAL A 59 -13.39 -8.28 2.78
N GLY A 60 -13.30 -7.66 1.60
CA GLY A 60 -14.42 -7.55 0.68
C GLY A 60 -14.90 -8.92 0.23
N THR A 61 -13.98 -9.78 -0.24
CA THR A 61 -14.30 -11.16 -0.63
C THR A 61 -14.93 -11.96 0.52
N ALA A 62 -14.41 -11.86 1.75
CA ALA A 62 -14.96 -12.58 2.90
C ALA A 62 -16.38 -12.12 3.27
N LEU A 63 -16.61 -10.80 3.28
CA LEU A 63 -17.93 -10.23 3.53
C LEU A 63 -18.91 -10.58 2.42
N GLN A 64 -18.49 -10.49 1.15
CA GLN A 64 -19.33 -10.85 0.01
C GLN A 64 -19.75 -12.32 0.06
N SER A 65 -18.80 -13.22 0.36
CA SER A 65 -19.08 -14.66 0.46
C SER A 65 -20.10 -14.99 1.57
N PHE A 66 -20.19 -14.17 2.61
CA PHE A 66 -21.23 -14.29 3.63
C PHE A 66 -22.55 -13.72 3.13
N VAL A 67 -22.55 -12.53 2.52
CA VAL A 67 -23.75 -11.91 1.95
C VAL A 67 -24.40 -12.78 0.87
N ASP A 68 -23.61 -13.42 0.01
CA ASP A 68 -24.13 -14.24 -1.10
C ASP A 68 -24.94 -15.47 -0.65
N GLN A 69 -24.82 -15.90 0.61
CA GLN A 69 -25.59 -17.02 1.16
C GLN A 69 -27.05 -16.65 1.41
N ASP A 70 -27.30 -15.43 1.88
CA ASP A 70 -28.63 -14.83 2.07
C ASP A 70 -28.49 -13.31 1.98
N PRO A 71 -28.67 -12.70 0.78
CA PRO A 71 -28.31 -11.31 0.56
C PRO A 71 -29.01 -10.31 1.47
N GLU A 72 -30.31 -10.49 1.71
CA GLU A 72 -31.10 -9.55 2.50
C GLU A 72 -30.91 -9.77 4.01
N GLU A 73 -30.88 -11.01 4.48
CA GLU A 73 -30.74 -11.28 5.90
C GLU A 73 -29.32 -10.99 6.38
N ASN A 74 -28.30 -11.43 5.63
CA ASN A 74 -26.91 -11.30 6.05
C ASN A 74 -26.42 -9.86 6.01
N ILE A 75 -26.84 -9.03 5.05
CA ILE A 75 -26.46 -7.61 5.06
C ILE A 75 -27.06 -6.87 6.26
N ASN A 76 -28.31 -7.19 6.63
CA ASN A 76 -28.96 -6.62 7.80
C ASN A 76 -28.30 -7.10 9.10
N LEU A 77 -27.83 -8.36 9.15
CA LEU A 77 -27.07 -8.89 10.25
C LEU A 77 -25.71 -8.18 10.41
N LEU A 78 -24.98 -7.95 9.32
CA LEU A 78 -23.71 -7.21 9.36
C LEU A 78 -23.90 -5.77 9.85
N ARG A 79 -24.97 -5.09 9.42
CA ARG A 79 -25.38 -3.77 9.95
C ARG A 79 -25.68 -3.84 11.45
N CYS A 80 -26.40 -4.87 11.89
CA CYS A 80 -26.68 -5.10 13.30
C CYS A 80 -25.39 -5.31 14.11
N PHE A 81 -24.44 -6.10 13.61
CA PHE A 81 -23.12 -6.27 14.23
C PHE A 81 -22.34 -4.96 14.31
N TYR A 82 -22.34 -4.16 13.25
CA TYR A 82 -21.67 -2.86 13.26
C TYR A 82 -22.26 -1.90 14.31
N SER A 83 -23.58 -1.93 14.50
CA SER A 83 -24.27 -1.11 15.49
C SER A 83 -24.07 -1.61 16.94
N LYS A 84 -24.18 -2.92 17.17
CA LYS A 84 -24.32 -3.50 18.51
C LYS A 84 -23.08 -4.20 19.04
N TRP A 85 -22.15 -4.61 18.18
CA TRP A 85 -20.97 -5.37 18.58
C TRP A 85 -19.69 -4.53 18.47
N PRO A 86 -19.13 -4.06 19.60
CA PRO A 86 -17.98 -3.15 19.60
C PRO A 86 -16.75 -3.69 18.87
N PHE A 87 -16.51 -5.00 18.93
CA PHE A 87 -15.41 -5.63 18.21
C PHE A 87 -15.59 -5.51 16.70
N PHE A 88 -16.75 -5.91 16.17
CA PHE A 88 -17.02 -5.83 14.74
C PHE A 88 -16.98 -4.39 14.23
N LYS A 89 -17.58 -3.46 14.99
CA LYS A 89 -17.48 -2.02 14.72
C LYS A 89 -16.03 -1.58 14.58
N MET A 90 -15.19 -1.94 15.55
CA MET A 90 -13.77 -1.58 15.56
C MET A 90 -13.01 -2.17 14.36
N VAL A 91 -13.27 -3.43 13.99
CA VAL A 91 -12.66 -4.05 12.79
C VAL A 91 -13.05 -3.28 11.52
N ILE A 92 -14.35 -3.05 11.29
CA ILE A 92 -14.83 -2.35 10.10
C ILE A 92 -14.32 -0.90 10.06
N SER A 93 -14.36 -0.17 11.17
CA SER A 93 -13.82 1.20 11.23
C SER A 93 -12.31 1.26 10.96
N LYS A 94 -11.53 0.24 11.35
CA LYS A 94 -10.11 0.16 11.01
C LYS A 94 -9.86 -0.10 9.53
N VAL A 95 -10.66 -0.98 8.93
CA VAL A 95 -10.62 -1.21 7.47
C VAL A 95 -10.99 0.08 6.74
N GLU A 96 -12.10 0.73 7.12
CA GLU A 96 -12.57 2.00 6.55
C GLU A 96 -11.50 3.11 6.60
N MET A 97 -10.87 3.31 7.77
CA MET A 97 -9.76 4.25 7.94
C MET A 97 -8.61 3.98 6.97
N THR A 98 -8.33 2.71 6.71
CA THR A 98 -7.19 2.36 5.87
C THR A 98 -7.52 2.46 4.39
N LEU A 99 -8.73 2.07 3.99
CA LEU A 99 -9.26 2.28 2.64
C LEU A 99 -9.24 3.77 2.26
N ALA A 100 -9.60 4.66 3.18
CA ALA A 100 -9.57 6.12 2.95
C ALA A 100 -8.16 6.67 2.66
N LYS A 101 -7.11 5.92 2.98
CA LYS A 101 -5.70 6.29 2.71
C LYS A 101 -5.12 5.60 1.47
N VAL A 102 -5.80 4.62 0.90
CA VAL A 102 -5.37 3.97 -0.35
C VAL A 102 -5.50 4.99 -1.49
N ASP A 103 -4.54 4.96 -2.39
CA ASP A 103 -4.58 5.75 -3.63
C ASP A 103 -4.16 4.85 -4.78
N LEU A 104 -5.15 4.30 -5.50
CA LEU A 104 -4.90 3.38 -6.61
C LEU A 104 -4.24 4.06 -7.81
N GLN A 105 -4.40 5.37 -7.99
CA GLN A 105 -3.75 6.10 -9.09
C GLN A 105 -2.24 6.19 -8.84
N ILE A 106 -1.85 6.53 -7.61
CA ILE A 106 -0.44 6.54 -7.22
C ILE A 106 0.11 5.12 -7.19
N ALA A 107 -0.63 4.16 -6.65
CA ALA A 107 -0.23 2.75 -6.66
C ALA A 107 0.04 2.23 -8.09
N HIS A 108 -0.81 2.59 -9.06
CA HIS A 108 -0.62 2.27 -10.47
C HIS A 108 0.60 2.98 -11.08
N HIS A 109 0.86 4.21 -10.68
CA HIS A 109 2.05 4.94 -11.11
C HIS A 109 3.34 4.25 -10.65
N TYR A 110 3.40 3.76 -9.40
CA TYR A 110 4.53 2.95 -8.92
C TYR A 110 4.70 1.68 -9.77
N LEU A 111 3.60 1.00 -10.10
CA LEU A 111 3.62 -0.17 -10.96
C LEU A 111 4.22 0.15 -12.32
N LYS A 112 3.66 1.13 -13.03
CA LYS A 112 4.07 1.47 -14.41
C LYS A 112 5.52 1.92 -14.52
N GLU A 113 6.00 2.70 -13.56
CA GLU A 113 7.31 3.32 -13.66
C GLU A 113 8.46 2.48 -13.11
N LEU A 114 8.18 1.59 -12.14
CA LEU A 114 9.21 0.82 -11.44
C LEU A 114 9.33 -0.63 -11.89
N SER A 115 8.32 -1.14 -12.59
CA SER A 115 8.33 -2.53 -13.07
C SER A 115 9.19 -2.68 -14.33
N ASN A 116 9.79 -3.85 -14.47
CA ASN A 116 10.50 -4.21 -15.70
C ASN A 116 9.50 -4.37 -16.86
N PRO A 117 9.87 -4.02 -18.10
CA PRO A 117 8.96 -4.11 -19.25
C PRO A 117 8.38 -5.50 -19.47
N GLU A 118 9.17 -6.55 -19.23
CA GLU A 118 8.77 -7.96 -19.33
C GLU A 118 7.71 -8.39 -18.30
N ASP A 119 7.59 -7.64 -17.20
CA ASP A 119 6.71 -7.97 -16.07
C ASP A 119 5.42 -7.15 -16.04
N LEU A 120 5.33 -6.10 -16.88
CA LEU A 120 4.21 -5.15 -16.84
C LEU A 120 2.87 -5.84 -17.06
N GLU A 121 2.76 -6.71 -18.06
CA GLU A 121 1.48 -7.36 -18.41
C GLU A 121 0.95 -8.22 -17.25
N ARG A 122 1.80 -9.08 -16.67
CA ARG A 122 1.42 -9.90 -15.52
C ARG A 122 1.09 -9.07 -14.28
N PHE A 123 1.76 -7.93 -14.10
CA PHE A 123 1.52 -7.05 -12.94
C PHE A 123 0.26 -6.20 -13.11
N GLU A 124 -0.10 -5.78 -14.32
CA GLU A 124 -1.37 -5.12 -14.60
C GLU A 124 -2.54 -6.04 -14.25
N HIS A 125 -2.47 -7.33 -14.59
CA HIS A 125 -3.50 -8.29 -14.18
C HIS A 125 -3.64 -8.40 -12.65
N LEU A 126 -2.52 -8.43 -11.92
CA LEU A 126 -2.55 -8.46 -10.46
C LEU A 126 -3.09 -7.14 -9.88
N PHE A 127 -2.74 -6.00 -10.47
CA PHE A 127 -3.27 -4.69 -10.07
C PHE A 127 -4.78 -4.63 -10.28
N GLU A 128 -5.31 -5.13 -11.40
CA GLU A 128 -6.75 -5.21 -11.64
C GLU A 128 -7.46 -6.06 -10.59
N GLN A 129 -6.89 -7.19 -10.18
CA GLN A 129 -7.43 -8.01 -9.10
C GLN A 129 -7.46 -7.24 -7.77
N ILE A 130 -6.38 -6.51 -7.45
CA ILE A 130 -6.31 -5.66 -6.26
C ILE A 130 -7.34 -4.52 -6.32
N ALA A 131 -7.48 -3.86 -7.46
CA ALA A 131 -8.44 -2.78 -7.66
C ALA A 131 -9.88 -3.28 -7.54
N LYS A 132 -10.20 -4.46 -8.06
CA LYS A 132 -11.52 -5.10 -7.89
C LYS A 132 -11.82 -5.38 -6.43
N GLU A 133 -10.88 -5.98 -5.69
CA GLU A 133 -11.04 -6.22 -4.25
C GLU A 133 -11.18 -4.92 -3.45
N PHE A 134 -10.46 -3.86 -3.83
CA PHE A 134 -10.56 -2.55 -3.20
C PHE A 134 -11.97 -1.98 -3.34
N ASN A 135 -12.50 -1.95 -4.57
CA ASN A 135 -13.83 -1.43 -4.85
C ASN A 135 -14.92 -2.26 -4.15
N LEU A 136 -14.78 -3.59 -4.17
CA LEU A 136 -15.68 -4.50 -3.45
C LEU A 136 -15.69 -4.20 -1.95
N THR A 137 -14.51 -4.08 -1.34
CA THR A 137 -14.37 -3.80 0.09
C THR A 137 -14.96 -2.44 0.43
N CYS A 138 -14.70 -1.39 -0.35
CA CYS A 138 -15.28 -0.06 -0.17
C CYS A 138 -16.82 -0.11 -0.20
N ASN A 139 -17.39 -0.75 -1.22
CA ASN A 139 -18.84 -0.85 -1.37
C ASN A 139 -19.49 -1.56 -0.18
N LEU A 140 -18.94 -2.68 0.26
CA LEU A 140 -19.48 -3.43 1.39
C LEU A 140 -19.32 -2.67 2.70
N VAL A 141 -18.17 -2.04 2.94
CA VAL A 141 -17.96 -1.20 4.12
C VAL A 141 -18.98 -0.06 4.17
N LEU A 142 -19.16 0.70 3.09
CA LEU A 142 -20.16 1.77 3.02
C LEU A 142 -21.60 1.25 3.24
N THR A 143 -21.91 0.07 2.69
CA THR A 143 -23.23 -0.55 2.87
C THR A 143 -23.49 -0.97 4.31
N ILE A 144 -22.47 -1.50 5.00
CA ILE A 144 -22.52 -1.94 6.40
C ILE A 144 -22.59 -0.74 7.35
N THR A 145 -21.80 0.31 7.09
CA THR A 145 -21.77 1.51 7.94
C THR A 145 -22.94 2.45 7.69
N GLY A 146 -23.54 2.39 6.49
CA GLY A 146 -24.57 3.34 6.05
C GLY A 146 -23.99 4.70 5.65
N HIS A 147 -22.68 4.79 5.42
CA HIS A 147 -22.01 6.02 5.00
C HIS A 147 -22.13 6.22 3.48
N GLN A 148 -22.11 7.48 3.03
CA GLN A 148 -22.04 7.83 1.61
C GLN A 148 -20.60 7.90 1.13
N THR A 149 -19.70 8.39 1.98
CA THR A 149 -18.26 8.42 1.71
C THR A 149 -17.48 7.83 2.88
N LEU A 150 -16.28 7.32 2.59
CA LEU A 150 -15.43 6.74 3.63
C LEU A 150 -15.15 7.80 4.70
N LEU A 151 -15.30 7.41 5.96
CA LEU A 151 -15.09 8.25 7.15
C LEU A 151 -16.18 9.30 7.43
N ASP A 152 -17.40 9.15 6.92
CA ASP A 152 -18.52 10.02 7.33
C ASP A 152 -18.76 10.00 8.86
N GLY A 153 -18.43 8.89 9.53
CA GLY A 153 -18.49 8.76 10.99
C GLY A 153 -17.41 9.52 11.76
N ASP A 154 -16.38 10.06 11.09
CA ASP A 154 -15.33 10.91 11.69
C ASP A 154 -14.86 12.01 10.71
N PRO A 155 -15.61 13.12 10.59
CA PRO A 155 -15.29 14.21 9.66
C PRO A 155 -13.93 14.85 9.91
N ASN A 156 -13.46 14.87 11.17
CA ASN A 156 -12.15 15.41 11.52
C ASN A 156 -11.02 14.56 10.94
N LEU A 157 -11.14 13.24 11.08
CA LEU A 157 -10.20 12.31 10.48
C LEU A 157 -10.27 12.36 8.95
N GLN A 158 -11.47 12.39 8.37
CA GLN A 158 -11.68 12.53 6.93
C GLN A 158 -10.93 13.75 6.37
N ARG A 159 -11.14 14.93 6.98
CA ARG A 159 -10.45 16.17 6.61
C ARG A 159 -8.93 16.06 6.80
N SER A 160 -8.48 15.42 7.88
CA SER A 160 -7.05 15.23 8.14
C SER A 160 -6.39 14.37 7.05
N VAL A 161 -7.05 13.31 6.60
CA VAL A 161 -6.57 12.45 5.51
C VAL A 161 -6.50 13.24 4.20
N GLN A 162 -7.55 13.98 3.85
CA GLN A 162 -7.59 14.81 2.63
C GLN A 162 -6.46 15.85 2.59
N LEU A 163 -6.27 16.60 3.68
CA LEU A 163 -5.22 17.63 3.76
C LEU A 163 -3.82 17.03 3.62
N ARG A 164 -3.58 15.84 4.20
CA ARG A 164 -2.28 15.17 4.07
C ARG A 164 -2.08 14.56 2.69
N ASN A 165 -3.12 14.08 2.01
CA ASN A 165 -2.98 13.60 0.64
C ASN A 165 -2.42 14.70 -0.28
N GLY A 166 -2.77 15.97 -0.06
CA GLY A 166 -2.19 17.10 -0.79
C GLY A 166 -0.66 17.23 -0.70
N THR A 167 -0.03 16.73 0.37
CA THR A 167 1.43 16.73 0.52
C THR A 167 2.06 15.38 0.20
N ILE A 168 1.36 14.27 0.46
CA ILE A 168 1.92 12.92 0.24
C ILE A 168 1.93 12.56 -1.24
N VAL A 169 0.93 12.96 -2.02
CA VAL A 169 0.83 12.63 -3.45
C VAL A 169 2.06 13.14 -4.23
N PRO A 170 2.48 14.42 -4.12
CA PRO A 170 3.71 14.90 -4.77
C PRO A 170 4.97 14.14 -4.32
N LEU A 171 5.06 13.77 -3.05
CA LEU A 171 6.17 12.97 -2.54
C LEU A 171 6.20 11.56 -3.15
N GLY A 172 5.04 10.98 -3.45
CA GLY A 172 4.93 9.69 -4.15
C GLY A 172 5.52 9.76 -5.56
N PHE A 173 5.13 10.75 -6.36
CA PHE A 173 5.70 10.96 -7.70
C PHE A 173 7.22 11.20 -7.66
N LEU A 174 7.67 12.03 -6.72
CA LEU A 174 9.11 12.27 -6.52
C LEU A 174 9.83 10.98 -6.11
N GLN A 175 9.26 10.19 -5.21
CA GLN A 175 9.82 8.91 -4.80
C GLN A 175 9.97 7.98 -5.99
N VAL A 176 8.94 7.80 -6.81
CA VAL A 176 9.01 6.94 -8.01
C VAL A 176 10.14 7.36 -8.94
N SER A 177 10.26 8.66 -9.24
CA SER A 177 11.33 9.19 -10.10
C SER A 177 12.73 8.90 -9.53
N LEU A 178 12.91 9.09 -8.22
CA LEU A 178 14.17 8.82 -7.53
C LEU A 178 14.52 7.33 -7.50
N LEU A 179 13.54 6.47 -7.19
CA LEU A 179 13.71 5.01 -7.19
C LEU A 179 14.07 4.48 -8.58
N LYS A 180 13.36 4.95 -9.62
CA LYS A 180 13.63 4.57 -11.02
C LYS A 180 15.07 4.88 -11.40
N ARG A 181 15.52 6.12 -11.13
CA ARG A 181 16.91 6.55 -11.40
C ARG A 181 17.93 5.75 -10.58
N LEU A 182 17.64 5.49 -9.30
CA LEU A 182 18.52 4.73 -8.41
C LEU A 182 18.72 3.28 -8.89
N ARG A 183 17.65 2.63 -9.34
CA ARG A 183 17.67 1.27 -9.89
C ARG A 183 18.40 1.22 -11.23
N GLN A 184 18.15 2.18 -12.13
CA GLN A 184 18.88 2.32 -13.39
C GLN A 184 20.38 2.53 -13.17
N HIS A 185 20.77 3.39 -12.22
CA HIS A 185 22.18 3.63 -11.89
C HIS A 185 22.85 2.35 -11.36
N SER A 186 22.14 1.50 -10.61
CA SER A 186 22.69 0.24 -10.12
C SER A 186 22.94 -0.75 -11.27
N ASN A 187 22.06 -0.81 -12.27
CA ASN A 187 22.25 -1.65 -13.46
C ASN A 187 23.36 -1.12 -14.38
N GLN A 188 23.44 0.20 -14.54
CA GLN A 188 24.44 0.87 -15.38
C GLN A 188 25.88 0.72 -14.86
N VAL A 189 26.07 0.75 -13.53
CA VAL A 189 27.37 0.44 -12.90
C VAL A 189 27.79 -1.00 -13.20
N THR A 190 26.86 -1.94 -13.24
CA THR A 190 27.13 -3.33 -13.65
C THR A 190 27.54 -3.43 -15.11
N LEU A 191 27.05 -2.52 -15.96
CA LEU A 191 27.33 -2.46 -17.40
C LEU A 191 28.52 -1.54 -17.76
N GLY A 192 29.19 -0.92 -16.77
CA GLY A 192 30.37 -0.07 -16.98
C GLY A 192 30.11 1.31 -17.60
N VAL A 193 28.85 1.76 -17.68
CA VAL A 193 28.47 3.05 -18.29
C VAL A 193 27.95 3.99 -17.20
N VAL A 194 28.71 5.00 -16.78
CA VAL A 194 28.22 6.00 -15.80
C VAL A 194 27.87 7.30 -16.52
N GLN A 195 26.58 7.53 -16.77
CA GLN A 195 26.04 8.82 -17.22
C GLN A 195 24.82 9.19 -16.38
N SER A 196 25.04 9.54 -15.10
CA SER A 196 24.01 10.16 -14.26
C SER A 196 24.50 11.51 -13.75
N ARG A 197 23.64 12.53 -13.82
CA ARG A 197 23.88 13.87 -13.28
C ARG A 197 24.01 13.88 -11.75
N TYR A 198 23.46 12.88 -11.09
CA TYR A 198 23.45 12.74 -9.63
C TYR A 198 24.17 11.47 -9.21
N SER A 199 24.88 11.53 -8.09
CA SER A 199 25.52 10.37 -7.49
C SER A 199 24.48 9.41 -6.92
N LYS A 200 24.83 8.11 -6.82
CA LYS A 200 24.00 7.09 -6.17
C LYS A 200 23.63 7.50 -4.72
N GLY A 201 24.55 8.15 -4.00
CA GLY A 201 24.34 8.61 -2.63
C GLY A 201 23.27 9.71 -2.52
N GLU A 202 23.26 10.66 -3.45
CA GLU A 202 22.25 11.73 -3.48
C GLU A 202 20.87 11.18 -3.84
N LEU A 203 20.78 10.28 -4.83
CA LEU A 203 19.52 9.63 -5.20
C LEU A 203 18.95 8.81 -4.05
N LEU A 204 19.81 8.03 -3.36
CA LEU A 204 19.41 7.28 -2.18
C LEU A 204 18.91 8.25 -1.11
N ARG A 205 19.70 9.26 -0.72
CA ARG A 205 19.31 10.26 0.28
C ARG A 205 17.96 10.92 -0.04
N GLY A 206 17.75 11.31 -1.29
CA GLY A 206 16.46 11.85 -1.76
C GLY A 206 15.32 10.86 -1.55
N ALA A 207 15.48 9.60 -1.96
CA ALA A 207 14.48 8.56 -1.77
C ALA A 207 14.20 8.30 -0.29
N LEU A 208 15.21 8.38 0.58
CA LEU A 208 15.03 8.23 2.03
C LEU A 208 14.20 9.38 2.63
N LEU A 209 14.42 10.61 2.15
CA LEU A 209 13.63 11.76 2.58
C LEU A 209 12.16 11.63 2.17
N THR A 210 11.88 11.14 0.96
CA THR A 210 10.50 10.88 0.55
C THR A 210 9.87 9.74 1.36
N ILE A 211 10.62 8.68 1.67
CA ILE A 211 10.15 7.59 2.53
C ILE A 211 9.70 8.12 3.89
N ASN A 212 10.52 8.96 4.52
CA ASN A 212 10.21 9.58 5.80
C ASN A 212 9.00 10.53 5.71
N GLY A 213 8.93 11.34 4.63
CA GLY A 213 7.82 12.27 4.42
C GLY A 213 6.48 11.55 4.23
N ILE A 214 6.44 10.50 3.42
CA ILE A 214 5.23 9.67 3.22
C ILE A 214 4.85 8.98 4.54
N ALA A 215 5.81 8.40 5.26
CA ALA A 215 5.56 7.77 6.56
C ALA A 215 4.93 8.73 7.57
N ALA A 216 5.48 9.95 7.68
CA ALA A 216 4.97 10.98 8.58
C ALA A 216 3.54 11.42 8.24
N GLY A 217 3.22 11.49 6.94
CA GLY A 217 1.87 11.82 6.47
C GLY A 217 0.86 10.69 6.74
N MET A 218 1.24 9.45 6.44
CA MET A 218 0.37 8.28 6.54
C MET A 218 0.02 7.89 7.98
N ARG A 219 0.95 8.14 8.92
CA ARG A 219 0.85 7.74 10.34
C ARG A 219 0.43 6.26 10.45
N ASN A 220 -0.54 5.94 11.30
CA ASN A 220 -0.94 4.58 11.64
C ASN A 220 -1.73 3.97 10.47
N THR A 221 -1.23 2.88 9.89
CA THR A 221 -1.81 2.22 8.69
C THR A 221 -2.00 0.72 8.84
N GLY A 222 -1.74 0.17 10.02
CA GLY A 222 -1.87 -1.26 10.35
C GLY A 222 -1.82 -1.44 11.86
#